data_AF-A0A8R2NLR0-F1
#
_entry.id   AF-A0A8R2NLR0-F1
#
_cell.length_a   1.000
_cell.length_b   1.000
_cell.length_c   1.000
_cell.angle_alpha   90.00
_cell.angle_beta   90.00
_cell.angle_gamma   90.00
#
_symmetry.space_group_name_H-M   'P 1'
#
loop_
_entity.id
_entity.type
_entity.pdbx_description
1 polymer ?
#
loop_
_entity_poly.entity_id
_entity_poly.type
_entity_poly.pdbx_seq_one_letter_code
_entity_poly.pdbx_strand_id
1 'polypeptide(L)'
;MNLKYYKMGGPVFLLVGGSEKILHSWMISGAWIEYAQIFNAACFQLEHRYYGMSHPTDDLNTSNLVYLSTEQVLADLAIFINTISIEKNQLLGSAKWVGFGSSYSGSLVAWLILKYPHLVYAAVSSSSPLTAKIHFEEYFMAVQKTLSVYNQKYELNIRQANKIISDQLQTDYGAKYIQTKFNTCAHNLNNATKNVQQLFRDISRFIGLIVQDDEDDREYKQIIGSTVTFVSHYVIGIMLDDMLGSAVSISVF
;
A
#
# COMPACT_ATOMS: atom_id res chain seq x y z
N MET A 1 14.15 -11.80 13.19
CA MET A 1 13.58 -12.69 14.22
C MET A 1 13.51 -11.93 15.54
N ASN A 2 12.47 -12.15 16.33
CA ASN A 2 12.32 -11.65 17.69
C ASN A 2 11.72 -12.77 18.56
N LEU A 3 12.45 -13.17 19.61
CA LEU A 3 12.06 -14.22 20.55
C LEU A 3 11.71 -13.68 21.94
N LYS A 4 11.61 -12.36 22.11
CA LYS A 4 11.41 -11.70 23.42
C LYS A 4 10.20 -12.25 24.19
N TYR A 5 9.15 -12.64 23.49
CA TYR A 5 7.90 -13.12 24.08
C TYR A 5 7.71 -14.64 23.95
N TYR A 6 8.62 -15.33 23.27
CA TYR A 6 8.46 -16.74 22.98
C TYR A 6 8.55 -17.59 24.25
N LYS A 7 7.60 -18.51 24.43
CA LYS A 7 7.67 -19.59 25.41
C LYS A 7 7.62 -20.93 24.68
N MET A 8 8.34 -21.92 25.21
CA MET A 8 8.40 -23.27 24.62
C MET A 8 6.98 -23.82 24.38
N GLY A 9 6.70 -24.26 23.15
CA GLY A 9 5.38 -24.73 22.73
C GLY A 9 4.43 -23.65 22.20
N GLY A 10 4.85 -22.37 22.24
CA GLY A 10 4.12 -21.26 21.62
C GLY A 10 4.11 -21.33 20.08
N PRO A 11 3.20 -20.60 19.43
CA PRO A 11 3.13 -20.54 17.97
C PRO A 11 4.28 -19.71 17.39
N VAL A 12 4.40 -19.73 16.07
CA VAL A 12 5.35 -18.91 15.32
C VAL A 12 4.59 -17.96 14.41
N PHE A 13 4.84 -16.68 14.54
CA PHE A 13 4.27 -15.64 13.68
C PHE A 13 5.27 -15.28 12.59
N LEU A 14 4.80 -15.30 11.33
CA LEU A 14 5.59 -14.97 10.16
C LEU A 14 4.98 -13.75 9.47
N LEU A 15 5.61 -12.59 9.62
CA LEU A 15 5.28 -11.40 8.85
C LEU A 15 5.94 -11.48 7.46
N VAL A 16 5.13 -11.43 6.41
CA VAL A 16 5.60 -11.50 5.02
C VAL A 16 5.76 -10.08 4.47
N GLY A 17 6.94 -9.78 3.94
CA GLY A 17 7.19 -8.53 3.20
C GLY A 17 6.39 -8.46 1.90
N GLY A 18 5.91 -7.27 1.56
CA GLY A 18 5.15 -7.03 0.33
C GLY A 18 6.05 -6.71 -0.85
N SER A 19 5.86 -5.50 -1.38
CA SER A 19 6.58 -4.96 -2.53
C SER A 19 7.60 -3.90 -2.09
N GLU A 20 8.23 -4.12 -0.94
CA GLU A 20 9.11 -3.16 -0.29
C GLU A 20 10.19 -3.82 0.56
N LYS A 21 11.22 -3.03 0.88
CA LYS A 21 12.25 -3.42 1.85
C LYS A 21 11.60 -3.59 3.22
N ILE A 22 11.90 -4.69 3.89
CA ILE A 22 11.42 -4.87 5.27
C ILE A 22 12.13 -3.90 6.23
N LEU A 23 11.37 -3.37 7.19
CA LEU A 23 11.90 -2.47 8.21
C LEU A 23 12.04 -3.18 9.56
N HIS A 24 13.14 -2.88 10.26
CA HIS A 24 13.39 -3.40 11.60
C HIS A 24 12.31 -2.95 12.60
N SER A 25 11.73 -1.76 12.42
CA SER A 25 10.64 -1.25 13.27
C SER A 25 9.44 -2.18 13.29
N TRP A 26 9.13 -2.87 12.19
CA TRP A 26 8.00 -3.81 12.11
C TRP A 26 8.18 -5.01 13.05
N MET A 27 9.41 -5.35 13.42
CA MET A 27 9.73 -6.43 14.37
C MET A 27 9.64 -6.01 15.84
N ILE A 28 9.37 -4.72 16.11
CA ILE A 28 9.35 -4.13 17.45
C ILE A 28 7.93 -3.72 17.86
N SER A 29 7.12 -3.22 16.92
CA SER A 29 5.78 -2.66 17.20
C SER A 29 4.72 -3.14 16.21
N GLY A 30 3.45 -2.78 16.49
CA GLY A 30 2.28 -3.12 15.71
C GLY A 30 1.47 -4.29 16.29
N ALA A 31 0.23 -4.43 15.83
CA ALA A 31 -0.74 -5.38 16.37
C ALA A 31 -0.23 -6.83 16.41
N TRP A 32 0.54 -7.26 15.42
CA TRP A 32 1.09 -8.63 15.38
C TRP A 32 2.12 -8.89 16.49
N ILE A 33 2.86 -7.87 16.93
CA ILE A 33 3.76 -7.96 18.09
C ILE A 33 2.95 -7.99 19.39
N GLU A 34 1.88 -7.20 19.51
CA GLU A 34 0.97 -7.27 20.67
C GLU A 34 0.35 -8.67 20.80
N TYR A 35 -0.07 -9.26 19.68
CA TYR A 35 -0.54 -10.64 19.68
C TYR A 35 0.56 -11.63 20.08
N ALA A 36 1.81 -11.41 19.65
CA ALA A 36 2.92 -12.27 20.05
C ALA A 36 3.16 -12.25 21.56
N GLN A 37 2.92 -11.11 22.23
CA GLN A 37 2.97 -11.00 23.69
C GLN A 37 1.89 -11.87 24.36
N ILE A 38 0.66 -11.83 23.83
CA ILE A 38 -0.48 -12.57 24.38
C ILE A 38 -0.30 -14.08 24.17
N PHE A 39 0.08 -14.49 22.96
CA PHE A 39 0.18 -15.90 22.58
C PHE A 39 1.55 -16.53 22.89
N ASN A 40 2.49 -15.75 23.44
CA ASN A 40 3.87 -16.16 23.69
C ASN A 40 4.57 -16.68 22.42
N ALA A 41 4.39 -15.97 21.31
CA ALA A 41 4.83 -16.39 19.99
C ALA A 41 6.29 -16.02 19.71
N ALA A 42 6.97 -16.85 18.91
CA ALA A 42 8.19 -16.44 18.23
C ALA A 42 7.83 -15.64 16.98
N CYS A 43 8.56 -14.56 16.69
CA CYS A 43 8.28 -13.71 15.53
C CYS A 43 9.40 -13.78 14.49
N PHE A 44 9.03 -14.04 13.25
CA PHE A 44 9.89 -13.94 12.08
C PHE A 44 9.29 -12.94 11.10
N GLN A 45 10.19 -12.32 10.35
CA GLN A 45 9.85 -11.51 9.20
C GLN A 45 10.69 -12.01 8.06
N LEU A 46 10.07 -12.20 6.90
CA LEU A 46 10.75 -12.64 5.69
C LEU A 46 10.57 -11.59 4.60
N GLU A 47 11.68 -11.11 4.06
CA GLU A 47 11.68 -10.15 2.96
C GLU A 47 11.35 -10.87 1.65
N HIS A 48 10.58 -10.20 0.81
CA HIS A 48 10.18 -10.73 -0.49
C HIS A 48 11.38 -10.69 -1.45
N ARG A 49 11.56 -11.75 -2.26
CA ARG A 49 12.57 -11.76 -3.34
C ARG A 49 12.43 -10.53 -4.25
N TYR A 50 13.56 -10.00 -4.71
CA TYR A 50 13.73 -8.75 -5.48
C TYR A 50 13.43 -7.44 -4.74
N TYR A 51 13.05 -7.48 -3.46
CA TYR A 51 12.86 -6.28 -2.66
C TYR A 51 13.90 -6.16 -1.56
N GLY A 52 14.22 -4.93 -1.18
CA GLY A 52 15.23 -4.63 -0.17
C GLY A 52 16.58 -5.24 -0.50
N MET A 53 17.06 -6.13 0.36
CA MET A 53 18.36 -6.81 0.23
C MET A 53 18.24 -8.22 -0.37
N SER A 54 17.03 -8.71 -0.62
CA SER A 54 16.78 -10.10 -1.01
C SER A 54 16.78 -10.26 -2.53
N HIS A 55 17.96 -10.31 -3.15
CA HIS A 55 18.10 -10.40 -4.61
C HIS A 55 18.63 -11.78 -5.04
N PRO A 56 17.85 -12.57 -5.81
CA PRO A 56 18.32 -13.86 -6.32
C PRO A 56 19.26 -13.73 -7.53
N THR A 57 19.41 -12.52 -8.09
CA THR A 57 20.25 -12.20 -9.25
C THR A 57 21.08 -10.95 -8.97
N ASP A 58 22.17 -10.76 -9.72
CA ASP A 58 23.10 -9.64 -9.52
C ASP A 58 22.49 -8.28 -9.92
N ASP A 59 21.50 -8.28 -10.82
CA ASP A 59 20.82 -7.07 -11.28
C ASP A 59 19.30 -7.31 -11.50
N LEU A 60 18.60 -6.21 -11.80
CA LEU A 60 17.15 -6.16 -12.05
C LEU A 60 16.82 -6.08 -13.55
N ASN A 61 17.71 -6.54 -14.44
CA ASN A 61 17.40 -6.59 -15.87
C ASN A 61 16.19 -7.49 -16.13
N THR A 62 15.38 -7.16 -17.13
CA THR A 62 14.12 -7.87 -17.40
C THR A 62 14.29 -9.38 -17.60
N SER A 63 15.41 -9.82 -18.18
CA SER A 63 15.75 -11.25 -18.30
C SER A 63 15.92 -11.96 -16.95
N ASN A 64 16.40 -11.23 -15.94
CA ASN A 64 16.60 -11.72 -14.58
C ASN A 64 15.32 -11.69 -13.74
N LEU A 65 14.25 -11.02 -14.18
CA LEU A 65 12.95 -10.98 -13.49
C LEU A 65 12.13 -12.26 -13.69
N VAL A 66 12.64 -13.27 -14.40
CA VAL A 66 11.96 -14.56 -14.61
C VAL A 66 11.61 -15.28 -13.30
N TYR A 67 12.36 -15.02 -12.21
CA TYR A 67 12.07 -15.59 -10.89
C TYR A 67 11.17 -14.72 -10.01
N LEU A 68 10.71 -13.56 -10.48
CA LEU A 68 9.77 -12.69 -9.78
C LEU A 68 8.33 -13.12 -10.09
N SER A 69 7.86 -14.16 -9.40
CA SER A 69 6.48 -14.65 -9.50
C SER A 69 5.90 -15.01 -8.14
N THR A 70 4.58 -15.02 -8.03
CA THR A 70 3.88 -15.38 -6.78
C THR A 70 4.19 -16.81 -6.37
N GLU A 71 4.21 -17.76 -7.31
CA GLU A 71 4.49 -19.17 -7.06
C GLU A 71 5.85 -19.37 -6.39
N GLN A 72 6.84 -18.64 -6.89
CA GLN A 72 8.21 -18.63 -6.41
C GLN A 72 8.32 -18.05 -4.99
N VAL A 73 7.60 -16.96 -4.70
CA VAL A 73 7.56 -16.35 -3.36
C VAL A 73 6.88 -17.28 -2.35
N LEU A 74 5.78 -17.93 -2.75
CA LEU A 74 5.13 -18.92 -1.91
C LEU A 74 6.04 -20.14 -1.65
N ALA A 75 6.87 -20.53 -2.61
CA ALA A 75 7.88 -21.56 -2.42
C ALA A 75 8.99 -21.11 -1.44
N ASP A 76 9.45 -19.86 -1.50
CA ASP A 76 10.42 -19.34 -0.52
C ASP A 76 9.87 -19.39 0.90
N LEU A 77 8.61 -18.97 1.08
CA LEU A 77 7.93 -19.02 2.37
C LEU A 77 7.81 -20.45 2.89
N ALA A 78 7.44 -21.40 2.02
CA ALA A 78 7.34 -22.81 2.37
C ALA A 78 8.72 -23.42 2.74
N ILE A 79 9.77 -23.09 1.98
CA ILE A 79 11.15 -23.53 2.28
C ILE A 79 11.62 -22.92 3.60
N PHE A 80 11.37 -21.64 3.83
CA PHE A 80 11.73 -20.97 5.06
C PHE A 80 11.08 -21.66 6.27
N ILE A 81 9.76 -21.90 6.23
CA ILE A 81 9.02 -22.58 7.32
C ILE A 81 9.60 -23.98 7.62
N ASN A 82 9.99 -24.72 6.59
CA ASN A 82 10.52 -26.08 6.75
C ASN A 82 11.98 -26.12 7.22
N THR A 83 12.78 -25.11 6.90
CA THR A 83 14.23 -25.13 7.14
C THR A 83 14.64 -24.33 8.37
N ILE A 84 13.84 -23.35 8.80
CA ILE A 84 14.19 -22.49 9.92
C ILE A 84 14.15 -23.23 11.26
N SER A 85 15.22 -23.08 12.02
CA SER A 85 15.37 -23.57 13.40
C SER A 85 15.68 -22.42 14.34
N ILE A 86 15.30 -22.55 15.61
CA ILE A 86 15.75 -21.64 16.68
C ILE A 86 16.99 -22.20 17.38
N GLU A 87 17.53 -21.46 18.36
CA GLU A 87 18.71 -21.85 19.14
C GLU A 87 18.66 -23.31 19.62
N LYS A 88 19.84 -23.95 19.67
CA LYS A 88 20.03 -25.40 19.95
C LYS A 88 19.50 -26.33 18.86
N ASN A 89 19.43 -25.89 17.61
CA ASN A 89 18.95 -26.68 16.46
C ASN A 89 17.56 -27.27 16.66
N GLN A 90 16.73 -26.64 17.49
CA GLN A 90 15.38 -27.11 17.71
C GLN A 90 14.54 -26.68 16.50
N LEU A 91 14.25 -27.65 15.63
CA LEU A 91 13.32 -27.47 14.53
C LEU A 91 11.96 -27.06 15.11
N LEU A 92 11.35 -26.03 14.54
CA LEU A 92 10.00 -25.59 14.88
C LEU A 92 8.93 -26.53 14.30
N GLY A 93 9.28 -27.79 14.00
CA GLY A 93 8.48 -28.72 13.20
C GLY A 93 7.11 -29.07 13.80
N SER A 94 6.91 -28.87 15.10
CA SER A 94 5.62 -29.02 15.77
C SER A 94 4.90 -27.69 16.05
N ALA A 95 5.51 -26.55 15.72
CA ALA A 95 4.96 -25.24 16.02
C ALA A 95 3.83 -24.90 15.05
N LYS A 96 2.79 -24.24 15.57
CA LYS A 96 1.70 -23.70 14.73
C LYS A 96 2.17 -22.38 14.12
N TRP A 97 2.31 -22.36 12.80
CA TRP A 97 2.68 -21.17 12.06
C TRP A 97 1.46 -20.30 11.73
N VAL A 98 1.56 -19.00 11.97
CA VAL A 98 0.55 -18.01 11.62
C VAL A 98 1.18 -16.96 10.71
N GLY A 99 0.69 -16.87 9.47
CA GLY A 99 1.15 -15.87 8.51
C GLY A 99 0.48 -14.52 8.73
N PHE A 100 1.22 -13.43 8.65
CA PHE A 100 0.73 -12.05 8.72
C PHE A 100 1.14 -11.30 7.45
N GLY A 101 0.21 -10.54 6.88
CA GLY A 101 0.48 -9.68 5.73
C GLY A 101 -0.60 -8.63 5.53
N SER A 102 -0.27 -7.59 4.78
CA SER A 102 -1.19 -6.53 4.39
C SER A 102 -1.09 -6.28 2.89
N SER A 103 -2.19 -5.82 2.26
CA SER A 103 -2.22 -5.55 0.81
C SER A 103 -1.72 -6.78 0.04
N TYR A 104 -0.72 -6.63 -0.83
CA TYR A 104 -0.12 -7.73 -1.58
C TYR A 104 0.43 -8.85 -0.70
N SER A 105 1.16 -8.54 0.40
CA SER A 105 1.66 -9.61 1.29
C SER A 105 0.54 -10.30 2.07
N GLY A 106 -0.57 -9.60 2.29
CA GLY A 106 -1.79 -10.21 2.80
C GLY A 106 -2.34 -11.26 1.83
N SER A 107 -2.38 -10.95 0.53
CA SER A 107 -2.73 -11.93 -0.50
C SER A 107 -1.76 -13.11 -0.51
N LEU A 108 -0.46 -12.86 -0.33
CA LEU A 108 0.54 -13.93 -0.23
C LEU A 108 0.26 -14.88 0.94
N VAL A 109 -0.03 -14.38 2.14
CA VAL A 109 -0.30 -15.28 3.29
C VAL A 109 -1.63 -16.03 3.14
N ALA A 110 -2.63 -15.43 2.49
CA ALA A 110 -3.86 -16.12 2.14
C ALA A 110 -3.63 -17.22 1.09
N TRP A 111 -2.82 -16.97 0.06
CA TRP A 111 -2.48 -17.98 -0.93
C TRP A 111 -1.52 -19.05 -0.38
N LEU A 112 -0.67 -18.70 0.59
CA LEU A 112 0.24 -19.62 1.26
C LEU A 112 -0.54 -20.73 1.99
N ILE A 113 -1.57 -20.37 2.76
CA ILE A 113 -2.40 -21.39 3.45
C ILE A 113 -3.22 -22.23 2.47
N LEU A 114 -3.65 -21.68 1.34
CA LEU A 114 -4.33 -22.46 0.30
C LEU A 114 -3.39 -23.42 -0.42
N LYS A 115 -2.15 -23.01 -0.71
CA LYS A 115 -1.18 -23.80 -1.46
C LYS A 115 -0.42 -24.80 -0.58
N TYR A 116 -0.14 -24.44 0.67
CA TYR A 116 0.62 -25.22 1.64
C TYR A 116 -0.11 -25.32 3.00
N PRO A 117 -1.33 -25.88 3.04
CA PRO A 117 -2.15 -25.95 4.27
C PRO A 117 -1.50 -26.81 5.37
N HIS A 118 -0.55 -27.67 5.02
CA HIS A 118 0.21 -28.50 5.96
C HIS A 118 1.32 -27.74 6.69
N LEU A 119 1.71 -26.54 6.21
CA LEU A 119 2.78 -25.73 6.80
C LEU A 119 2.26 -24.59 7.67
N VAL A 120 1.07 -24.04 7.33
CA VAL A 120 0.53 -22.84 7.97
C VAL A 120 -0.80 -23.15 8.62
N TYR A 121 -0.91 -22.86 9.92
CA TYR A 121 -2.10 -23.11 10.73
C TYR A 121 -3.17 -22.03 10.53
N ALA A 122 -2.77 -20.77 10.39
CA ALA A 122 -3.68 -19.64 10.18
C ALA A 122 -3.00 -18.50 9.41
N ALA A 123 -3.79 -17.61 8.81
CA ALA A 123 -3.31 -16.41 8.14
C ALA A 123 -4.14 -15.19 8.53
N VAL A 124 -3.46 -14.06 8.77
CA VAL A 124 -4.05 -12.74 8.96
C VAL A 124 -3.77 -11.92 7.70
N SER A 125 -4.78 -11.89 6.82
CA SER A 125 -4.74 -11.24 5.51
C SER A 125 -5.44 -9.88 5.60
N SER A 126 -4.68 -8.84 5.95
CA SER A 126 -5.24 -7.48 6.11
C SER A 126 -5.38 -6.76 4.77
N SER A 127 -6.54 -6.16 4.51
CA SER A 127 -6.81 -5.30 3.34
C SER A 127 -6.30 -5.86 2.00
N SER A 128 -6.44 -7.17 1.81
CA SER A 128 -5.74 -7.91 0.75
C SER A 128 -6.60 -8.08 -0.51
N PRO A 129 -6.14 -7.64 -1.69
CA PRO A 129 -6.81 -7.94 -2.94
C PRO A 129 -6.50 -9.38 -3.37
N LEU A 130 -7.41 -10.32 -3.07
CA LEU A 130 -7.22 -11.75 -3.38
C LEU A 130 -7.46 -12.10 -4.85
N THR A 131 -8.05 -11.19 -5.63
CA THR A 131 -8.35 -11.38 -7.05
C THR A 131 -7.65 -10.30 -7.85
N ALA A 132 -6.78 -10.72 -8.78
CA ALA A 132 -6.15 -9.80 -9.71
C ALA A 132 -7.18 -9.31 -10.74
N LYS A 133 -7.35 -7.99 -10.82
CA LYS A 133 -8.24 -7.33 -11.79
C LYS A 133 -7.43 -6.35 -12.63
N ILE A 134 -7.55 -6.44 -13.95
CA ILE A 134 -6.92 -5.48 -14.87
C ILE A 134 -7.52 -4.09 -14.66
N HIS A 135 -8.85 -4.03 -14.52
CA HIS A 135 -9.59 -2.82 -14.21
C HIS A 135 -10.21 -2.97 -12.82
N PHE A 136 -9.59 -2.33 -11.84
CA PHE A 136 -10.05 -2.35 -10.45
C PHE A 136 -10.74 -1.02 -10.10
N GLU A 137 -11.89 -0.78 -10.72
CA GLU A 137 -12.66 0.46 -10.54
C GLU A 137 -13.23 0.60 -9.12
N GLU A 138 -13.44 -0.52 -8.43
CA GLU A 138 -14.01 -0.56 -7.09
C GLU A 138 -13.15 0.19 -6.06
N TYR A 139 -11.84 0.29 -6.29
CA TYR A 139 -10.95 1.13 -5.50
C TYR A 139 -11.42 2.59 -5.49
N PHE A 140 -11.62 3.18 -6.68
CA PHE A 140 -12.06 4.58 -6.78
C PHE A 140 -13.54 4.76 -6.44
N MET A 141 -14.38 3.72 -6.62
CA MET A 141 -15.75 3.76 -6.11
C MET A 141 -15.80 3.83 -4.58
N ALA A 142 -14.92 3.09 -3.89
CA ALA A 142 -14.79 3.16 -2.44
C ALA A 142 -14.29 4.54 -1.99
N VAL A 143 -13.27 5.08 -2.66
CA VAL A 143 -12.77 6.46 -2.43
C VAL A 143 -13.90 7.48 -2.58
N GLN A 144 -14.62 7.45 -3.71
CA GLN A 144 -15.75 8.34 -3.96
C GLN A 144 -16.83 8.20 -2.87
N LYS A 145 -17.18 6.96 -2.48
CA LYS A 145 -18.18 6.71 -1.42
C LYS A 145 -17.74 7.31 -0.08
N THR A 146 -16.50 7.11 0.34
CA THR A 146 -15.96 7.67 1.59
C THR A 146 -16.05 9.19 1.59
N LEU A 147 -15.63 9.83 0.49
CA LEU A 147 -15.70 11.28 0.34
C LEU A 147 -17.13 11.82 0.34
N SER A 148 -18.07 11.07 -0.27
CA SER A 148 -19.49 11.45 -0.35
C SER A 148 -20.18 11.38 1.02
N VAL A 149 -19.82 10.40 1.84
CA VAL A 149 -20.26 10.28 3.24
C VAL A 149 -19.72 11.45 4.07
N TYR A 150 -18.49 11.86 3.79
CA TYR A 150 -17.86 12.99 4.48
C TYR A 150 -18.55 14.32 4.15
N ASN A 151 -18.67 14.65 2.85
CA ASN A 151 -19.37 15.84 2.39
C ASN A 151 -19.80 15.70 0.92
N GLN A 152 -21.11 15.78 0.65
CA GLN A 152 -21.65 15.68 -0.70
C GLN A 152 -21.17 16.80 -1.64
N LYS A 153 -20.86 18.01 -1.15
CA LYS A 153 -20.33 19.12 -1.96
C LYS A 153 -18.93 18.78 -2.52
N TYR A 154 -18.16 17.94 -1.83
CA TYR A 154 -16.83 17.54 -2.26
C TYR A 154 -16.87 16.70 -3.54
N GLU A 155 -17.77 15.70 -3.60
CA GLU A 155 -17.97 14.90 -4.81
C GLU A 155 -18.37 15.78 -6.01
N LEU A 156 -19.28 16.73 -5.79
CA LEU A 156 -19.72 17.68 -6.82
C LEU A 156 -18.56 18.56 -7.30
N ASN A 157 -17.73 19.07 -6.38
CA ASN A 157 -16.58 19.90 -6.71
C ASN A 157 -15.53 19.13 -7.53
N ILE A 158 -15.24 17.86 -7.18
CA ILE A 158 -14.34 17.01 -7.99
C ILE A 158 -14.91 16.79 -9.38
N ARG A 159 -16.20 16.44 -9.49
CA ARG A 159 -16.85 16.24 -10.81
C ARG A 159 -16.78 17.51 -11.66
N GLN A 160 -17.03 18.66 -11.06
CA GLN A 160 -16.96 19.95 -11.73
C GLN A 160 -15.53 20.30 -12.14
N ALA A 161 -14.54 20.10 -11.27
CA ALA A 161 -13.14 20.33 -11.58
C ALA A 161 -12.67 19.45 -12.75
N ASN A 162 -12.98 18.15 -12.73
CA ASN A 162 -12.65 17.22 -13.81
C ASN A 162 -13.27 17.65 -15.16
N LYS A 163 -14.52 18.13 -15.14
CA LYS A 163 -15.16 18.66 -16.35
C LYS A 163 -14.42 19.89 -16.89
N ILE A 164 -14.13 20.87 -16.04
CA ILE A 164 -13.43 22.09 -16.45
C ILE A 164 -12.02 21.74 -17.00
N ILE A 165 -11.28 20.86 -16.33
CA ILE A 165 -9.96 20.42 -16.80
C ILE A 165 -10.09 19.76 -18.17
N SER A 166 -11.03 18.83 -18.34
CA SER A 166 -11.29 18.15 -19.61
C SER A 166 -11.65 19.12 -20.75
N ASP A 167 -12.46 20.13 -20.46
CA ASP A 167 -12.87 21.15 -21.43
C ASP A 167 -11.70 22.06 -21.83
N GLN A 168 -10.88 22.49 -20.85
CA GLN A 168 -9.69 23.32 -21.11
C GLN A 168 -8.65 22.59 -21.97
N LEU A 169 -8.47 21.28 -21.75
CA LEU A 169 -7.53 20.45 -22.51
C LEU A 169 -7.92 20.29 -24.00
N GLN A 170 -9.12 20.68 -24.42
CA GLN A 170 -9.51 20.67 -25.84
C GLN A 170 -8.84 21.76 -26.67
N THR A 171 -8.21 22.76 -26.04
CA THR A 171 -7.57 23.88 -26.75
C THR A 171 -6.13 24.08 -26.29
N ASP A 172 -5.26 24.57 -27.17
CA ASP A 172 -3.85 24.81 -26.82
C ASP A 172 -3.69 25.88 -25.73
N TYR A 173 -4.55 26.90 -25.76
CA TYR A 173 -4.58 27.93 -24.73
C TYR A 173 -5.01 27.36 -23.37
N GLY A 174 -6.09 26.59 -23.33
CA GLY A 174 -6.58 25.96 -22.11
C GLY A 174 -5.60 24.90 -21.58
N ALA A 175 -4.95 24.14 -22.45
CA ALA A 175 -3.90 23.20 -22.05
C ALA A 175 -2.71 23.90 -21.39
N LYS A 176 -2.27 25.06 -21.93
CA LYS A 176 -1.24 25.90 -21.29
C LYS A 176 -1.72 26.44 -19.93
N TYR A 177 -2.98 26.85 -19.83
CA TYR A 177 -3.57 27.29 -18.56
C TYR A 177 -3.53 26.17 -17.51
N ILE A 178 -3.97 24.96 -17.84
CA ILE A 178 -3.93 23.79 -16.94
C ILE A 178 -2.48 23.44 -16.58
N GLN A 179 -1.57 23.45 -17.55
CA GLN A 179 -0.15 23.22 -17.29
C GLN A 179 0.43 24.22 -16.29
N THR A 180 0.14 25.51 -16.43
CA THR A 180 0.57 26.54 -15.47
C THR A 180 -0.08 26.35 -14.11
N LYS A 181 -1.38 26.02 -14.06
CA LYS A 181 -2.11 25.83 -12.81
C LYS A 181 -1.61 24.62 -12.03
N PHE A 182 -1.44 23.47 -12.67
CA PHE A 182 -0.93 22.24 -12.05
C PHE A 182 0.60 22.17 -12.03
N ASN A 183 1.28 23.23 -12.48
CA ASN A 183 2.74 23.32 -12.58
C ASN A 183 3.39 22.06 -13.19
N THR A 184 2.80 21.52 -14.27
CA THR A 184 3.23 20.24 -14.83
C THR A 184 4.49 20.39 -15.66
N CYS A 185 5.40 19.41 -15.59
CA CYS A 185 6.64 19.40 -16.38
C CYS A 185 6.45 19.06 -17.86
N ALA A 186 5.28 18.59 -18.28
CA ALA A 186 5.04 18.11 -19.64
C ALA A 186 5.02 19.26 -20.67
N HIS A 187 5.75 19.15 -21.77
CA HIS A 187 5.58 20.07 -22.89
C HIS A 187 4.34 19.69 -23.72
N ASN A 188 3.41 20.62 -23.89
CA ASN A 188 2.17 20.44 -24.68
C ASN A 188 1.28 19.31 -24.14
N LEU A 189 0.63 19.59 -23.01
CA LEU A 189 -0.19 18.65 -22.23
C LEU A 189 -1.32 17.98 -23.04
N ASN A 190 -1.91 18.68 -24.02
CA ASN A 190 -3.01 18.18 -24.86
C ASN A 190 -2.56 17.47 -26.15
N ASN A 191 -1.28 17.53 -26.50
CA ASN A 191 -0.78 17.01 -27.78
C ASN A 191 -0.72 15.47 -27.84
N ALA A 192 -0.78 14.80 -26.69
CA ALA A 192 -0.81 13.35 -26.61
C ALA A 192 -1.89 12.90 -25.62
N THR A 193 -2.75 11.97 -26.06
CA THR A 193 -3.78 11.35 -25.21
C THR A 193 -3.17 10.77 -23.91
N LYS A 194 -1.94 10.27 -23.98
CA LYS A 194 -1.22 9.74 -22.81
C LYS A 194 -0.91 10.80 -21.76
N ASN A 195 -0.62 12.05 -22.15
CA ASN A 195 -0.34 13.14 -21.21
C ASN A 195 -1.62 13.52 -20.44
N VAL A 196 -2.74 13.59 -21.13
CA VAL A 196 -4.06 13.83 -20.51
C VAL A 196 -4.43 12.70 -19.56
N GLN A 197 -4.27 11.44 -19.99
CA GLN A 197 -4.53 10.27 -19.14
C GLN A 197 -3.63 10.25 -17.90
N GLN A 198 -2.35 10.61 -18.06
CA GLN A 198 -1.40 10.66 -16.96
C GLN A 198 -1.78 11.75 -15.94
N LEU A 199 -2.18 12.94 -16.39
CA LEU A 199 -2.66 14.00 -15.50
C LEU A 199 -3.84 13.53 -14.64
N PHE A 200 -4.88 12.97 -15.25
CA PHE A 200 -6.05 12.49 -14.51
C PHE A 200 -5.71 11.32 -13.58
N ARG A 201 -4.79 10.44 -13.99
CA ARG A 201 -4.27 9.36 -13.15
C ARG A 201 -3.56 9.93 -11.91
N ASP A 202 -2.73 10.94 -12.07
CA ASP A 202 -1.95 11.52 -10.95
C ASP A 202 -2.86 12.24 -9.96
N ILE A 203 -3.81 13.05 -10.45
CA ILE A 203 -4.84 13.70 -9.61
C ILE A 203 -5.65 12.65 -8.85
N SER A 204 -6.14 11.62 -9.54
CA SER A 204 -6.96 10.57 -8.92
C SER A 204 -6.16 9.77 -7.88
N ARG A 205 -4.90 9.43 -8.20
CA ARG A 205 -4.01 8.69 -7.30
C ARG A 205 -3.75 9.48 -6.02
N PHE A 206 -3.52 10.79 -6.12
CA PHE A 206 -3.30 11.64 -4.95
C PHE A 206 -4.51 11.60 -3.99
N ILE A 207 -5.72 11.82 -4.52
CA ILE A 207 -6.96 11.75 -3.74
C ILE A 207 -7.17 10.36 -3.14
N GLY A 208 -6.91 9.30 -3.94
CA GLY A 208 -7.04 7.92 -3.49
C GLY A 208 -6.13 7.59 -2.31
N LEU A 209 -4.87 8.01 -2.35
CA LEU A 209 -3.90 7.77 -1.26
C LEU A 209 -4.29 8.52 0.02
N ILE A 210 -4.76 9.76 -0.07
CA ILE A 210 -5.22 10.52 1.10
C ILE A 210 -6.37 9.81 1.82
N VAL A 211 -7.33 9.29 1.04
CA VAL A 211 -8.47 8.57 1.62
C VAL A 211 -8.06 7.20 2.15
N GLN A 212 -7.11 6.54 1.50
CA GLN A 212 -6.64 5.21 1.90
C GLN A 212 -5.84 5.26 3.21
N ASP A 213 -4.95 6.24 3.35
CA ASP A 213 -4.02 6.36 4.48
C ASP A 213 -4.52 7.44 5.47
N ASP A 214 -5.84 7.70 5.48
CA ASP A 214 -6.45 8.72 6.32
C ASP A 214 -6.19 8.44 7.80
N GLU A 215 -5.60 9.43 8.48
CA GLU A 215 -5.23 9.32 9.89
C GLU A 215 -4.23 8.20 10.25
N ASP A 216 -3.51 7.61 9.29
CA ASP A 216 -2.57 6.52 9.58
C ASP A 216 -1.39 7.01 10.47
N ASP A 217 -0.98 8.27 10.29
CA ASP A 217 0.06 8.94 11.08
C ASP A 217 -0.47 9.66 12.34
N ARG A 218 -1.56 9.20 12.95
CA ARG A 218 -2.17 9.84 14.13
C ARG A 218 -1.21 10.08 15.29
N GLU A 219 -0.22 9.20 15.44
CA GLU A 219 0.81 9.31 16.48
C GLU A 219 1.80 10.46 16.23
N TYR A 220 1.94 10.92 14.97
CA TYR A 220 2.82 12.01 14.58
C TYR A 220 2.13 13.40 14.60
N LYS A 221 0.82 13.49 14.88
CA LYS A 221 0.07 14.76 14.96
C LYS A 221 0.68 15.78 15.94
N GLN A 222 1.53 15.34 16.88
CA GLN A 222 2.17 16.18 17.90
C GLN A 222 3.68 16.40 17.72
N ILE A 223 4.29 15.88 16.65
CA ILE A 223 5.75 15.95 16.44
C ILE A 223 6.11 17.12 15.52
N ILE A 224 6.82 18.12 16.06
CA ILE A 224 7.29 19.28 15.29
C ILE A 224 8.34 18.80 14.27
N GLY A 225 8.04 18.94 12.97
CA GLY A 225 8.93 18.57 11.87
C GLY A 225 8.62 17.21 11.20
N SER A 226 7.57 16.50 11.60
CA SER A 226 7.06 15.37 10.82
C SER A 226 6.37 15.85 9.54
N THR A 227 6.50 15.07 8.47
CA THR A 227 5.80 15.28 7.19
C THR A 227 4.31 15.46 7.43
N VAL A 228 3.72 16.45 6.75
CA VAL A 228 2.33 16.89 6.89
C VAL A 228 1.38 15.69 6.90
N THR A 229 0.63 15.50 7.99
CA THR A 229 -0.52 14.60 8.02
C THR A 229 -1.53 15.13 7.00
N PHE A 230 -1.60 14.54 5.81
CA PHE A 230 -2.69 14.81 4.87
C PHE A 230 -3.93 14.06 5.36
N VAL A 231 -4.57 14.62 6.38
CA VAL A 231 -5.90 14.17 6.80
C VAL A 231 -6.87 14.59 5.70
N SER A 232 -7.76 13.68 5.31
CA SER A 232 -8.81 13.92 4.32
C SER A 232 -9.57 15.23 4.61
N HIS A 233 -9.76 15.56 5.90
CA HIS A 233 -10.38 16.82 6.32
C HIS A 233 -9.68 18.09 5.77
N TYR A 234 -8.35 18.14 5.71
CA TYR A 234 -7.65 19.34 5.23
C TYR A 234 -7.82 19.55 3.73
N VAL A 235 -7.64 18.49 2.95
CA VAL A 235 -7.81 18.56 1.49
C VAL A 235 -9.27 18.81 1.13
N ILE A 236 -10.21 18.22 1.88
CA ILE A 236 -11.63 18.53 1.75
C ILE A 236 -11.92 19.98 2.13
N GLY A 237 -11.36 20.48 3.23
CA GLY A 237 -11.50 21.87 3.68
C GLY A 237 -11.04 22.86 2.62
N ILE A 238 -9.87 22.62 2.02
CA ILE A 238 -9.36 23.40 0.89
C ILE A 238 -10.37 23.35 -0.26
N MET A 239 -10.73 22.15 -0.75
CA MET A 239 -11.67 21.95 -1.87
C MET A 239 -13.07 22.54 -1.67
N LEU A 240 -13.46 22.85 -0.44
CA LEU A 240 -14.75 23.45 -0.10
C LEU A 240 -14.67 24.97 0.16
N ASP A 241 -13.46 25.53 0.26
CA ASP A 241 -13.25 26.95 0.53
C ASP A 241 -13.36 27.80 -0.74
N ASP A 242 -14.56 28.31 -0.98
CA ASP A 242 -14.87 29.16 -2.12
C ASP A 242 -14.06 30.49 -2.12
N MET A 243 -13.40 30.87 -1.02
CA MET A 243 -12.50 32.05 -0.96
C MET A 243 -11.16 31.81 -1.65
N LEU A 244 -10.73 30.55 -1.79
CA LEU A 244 -9.49 30.18 -2.50
C LEU A 244 -9.66 30.17 -4.02
N GLY A 245 -10.89 30.31 -4.52
CA GLY A 245 -11.21 30.55 -5.93
C GLY A 245 -12.26 29.59 -6.50
N SER A 246 -12.23 29.35 -7.81
CA SER A 246 -13.13 28.37 -8.45
C SER A 246 -12.67 26.93 -8.18
N ALA A 247 -13.52 25.93 -8.45
CA ALA A 247 -13.17 24.50 -8.25
C ALA A 247 -11.81 24.08 -8.85
N VAL A 248 -11.39 24.68 -9.97
CA VAL A 248 -10.06 24.43 -10.59
C VAL A 248 -8.94 25.26 -9.96
N SER A 249 -9.26 26.41 -9.36
CA SER A 249 -8.29 27.17 -8.54
C SER A 249 -7.96 26.46 -7.23
N ILE A 250 -8.91 25.67 -6.72
CA ILE A 250 -8.85 25.04 -5.40
C ILE A 250 -8.28 23.60 -5.47
N SER A 251 -8.40 22.91 -6.59
CA SER A 251 -7.76 21.60 -6.83
C SER A 251 -6.23 21.67 -7.04
N VAL A 252 -5.62 22.82 -6.73
CA VAL A 252 -4.20 23.12 -6.97
C VAL A 252 -3.47 23.20 -5.63
N PHE A 253 -3.13 22.04 -5.09
CA PHE A 253 -1.92 21.82 -4.29
C PHE A 253 -1.46 20.39 -4.53
#